data_AF-A0A836HJW5-F1
#
_entry.id   AF-A0A836HJW5-F1
#
_cell.length_a   1.000
_cell.length_b   1.000
_cell.length_c   1.000
_cell.angle_alpha   90.00
_cell.angle_beta   90.00
_cell.angle_gamma   90.00
#
_symmetry.space_group_name_H-M   'P 1'
#
loop_
_entity.id
_entity.type
_entity.pdbx_description
1 polymer ?
#
loop_
_entity_poly.entity_id
_entity_poly.type
_entity_poly.pdbx_seq_one_letter_code
_entity_poly.pdbx_strand_id
1 'polypeptide(L)'
;MSQAVMEGADPSRHCKSLTPEEEAQLVERLYTESLARKKSTMEALDVRYYPVAPPHAISETTLQQSIQRQVDDEMQRRQQRRQEIDAMVAVSSLGYKDSKALTASKKTLTSEEVGLYVQRVYTEELERRRASKVKSERLYGFHPEDIKAAKMSKDALQASINRMSKPKKTEFTVAEINKVYGL
;
A
#
# COMPACT_ATOMS: atom_id res chain seq x y z
N MET A 1 -23.38 -1.10 75.74
CA MET A 1 -22.40 -2.20 75.80
C MET A 1 -22.80 -3.23 74.76
N SER A 2 -22.15 -3.21 73.59
CA SER A 2 -22.36 -4.23 72.55
C SER A 2 -20.99 -4.62 72.02
N GLN A 3 -20.51 -5.79 72.45
CA GLN A 3 -19.28 -6.40 71.94
C GLN A 3 -19.61 -7.11 70.63
N ALA A 4 -18.98 -6.66 69.54
CA ALA A 4 -18.98 -7.35 68.26
C ALA A 4 -17.85 -8.39 68.26
N VAL A 5 -18.21 -9.67 68.21
CA VAL A 5 -17.29 -10.79 68.04
C VAL A 5 -16.96 -10.90 66.56
N MET A 6 -15.74 -10.52 66.19
CA MET A 6 -15.16 -10.77 64.87
C MET A 6 -14.71 -12.24 64.80
N GLU A 7 -15.55 -13.10 64.23
CA GLU A 7 -15.14 -14.44 63.81
C GLU A 7 -14.16 -14.32 62.64
N GLY A 8 -12.86 -14.45 62.93
CA GLY A 8 -11.82 -14.63 61.93
C GLY A 8 -11.96 -16.02 61.29
N ALA A 9 -12.48 -16.06 60.07
CA ALA A 9 -12.44 -17.26 59.24
C ALA A 9 -11.01 -17.46 58.72
N ASP A 10 -10.26 -18.37 59.36
CA ASP A 10 -8.97 -18.85 58.88
C ASP A 10 -9.12 -19.57 57.52
N PRO A 11 -8.49 -19.08 56.43
CA PRO A 11 -8.52 -19.76 55.13
C PRO A 11 -7.59 -20.97 55.04
N SER A 12 -7.01 -21.46 56.15
CA SER A 12 -5.96 -22.50 56.13
C SER A 12 -6.48 -23.94 56.02
N ARG A 13 -7.79 -24.14 55.83
CA ARG A 13 -8.37 -25.49 55.82
C ARG A 13 -8.44 -26.05 54.41
N HIS A 14 -7.58 -27.06 54.19
CA HIS A 14 -7.61 -28.11 53.15
C HIS A 14 -6.51 -28.05 52.08
N CYS A 15 -5.24 -28.03 52.50
CA CYS A 15 -4.17 -28.59 51.68
C CYS A 15 -4.26 -30.13 51.73
N LYS A 16 -5.13 -30.73 50.91
CA LYS A 16 -5.05 -32.16 50.63
C LYS A 16 -3.78 -32.40 49.82
N SER A 17 -2.85 -33.19 50.35
CA SER A 17 -1.67 -33.64 49.61
C SER A 17 -2.12 -34.49 48.42
N LEU A 18 -1.73 -34.10 47.22
CA LEU A 18 -2.00 -34.88 46.01
C LEU A 18 -1.10 -36.11 46.00
N THR A 19 -1.62 -37.21 45.48
CA THR A 19 -0.79 -38.37 45.14
C THR A 19 0.06 -38.05 43.91
N PRO A 20 1.22 -38.70 43.71
CA PRO A 20 2.09 -38.41 42.56
C PRO A 20 1.40 -38.64 41.21
N GLU A 21 0.43 -39.55 41.13
CA GLU A 21 -0.37 -39.78 39.92
C GLU A 21 -1.33 -38.62 39.64
N GLU A 22 -2.00 -38.09 40.67
CA GLU A 22 -2.87 -36.91 40.56
C GLU A 22 -2.05 -35.66 40.20
N GLU A 23 -0.85 -35.52 40.73
CA GLU A 23 0.08 -34.44 40.35
C GLU A 23 0.46 -34.52 38.88
N ALA A 24 0.82 -35.71 38.38
CA ALA A 24 1.16 -35.91 36.97
C ALA A 24 -0.01 -35.56 36.05
N GLN A 25 -1.22 -36.02 36.36
CA GLN A 25 -2.44 -35.69 35.60
C GLN A 25 -2.76 -34.19 35.64
N LEU A 26 -2.61 -33.55 36.81
CA LEU A 26 -2.82 -32.12 36.96
C LEU A 26 -1.81 -31.33 36.13
N VAL A 27 -0.54 -31.72 36.15
CA VAL A 27 0.53 -31.08 35.36
C VAL A 27 0.26 -31.24 33.87
N GLU A 28 -0.12 -32.43 33.41
CA GLU A 28 -0.46 -32.68 32.00
C GLU A 28 -1.64 -31.82 31.55
N ARG A 29 -2.69 -31.75 32.37
CA ARG A 29 -3.86 -30.91 32.10
C ARG A 29 -3.49 -29.42 32.03
N LEU A 30 -2.74 -28.91 33.01
CA LEU A 30 -2.31 -27.52 33.02
C LEU A 30 -1.41 -27.19 31.83
N TYR A 31 -0.54 -28.12 31.44
CA TYR A 31 0.33 -27.98 30.29
C TYR A 31 -0.46 -27.92 28.97
N THR A 32 -1.41 -28.83 28.78
CA THR A 32 -2.26 -28.86 27.57
C THR A 32 -3.14 -27.62 27.46
N GLU A 33 -3.77 -27.18 28.56
CA GLU A 33 -4.53 -25.92 28.60
C GLU A 33 -3.64 -24.70 28.30
N SER A 34 -2.41 -24.67 28.84
CA SER A 34 -1.43 -23.61 28.57
C SER A 34 -1.01 -23.55 27.11
N LEU A 35 -0.74 -24.70 26.48
CA LEU A 35 -0.43 -24.78 25.06
C LEU A 35 -1.60 -24.31 24.19
N ALA A 36 -2.83 -24.72 24.51
CA ALA A 36 -4.02 -24.30 23.78
C ALA A 36 -4.21 -22.77 23.86
N ARG A 37 -4.05 -22.18 25.05
CA ARG A 37 -4.10 -20.71 25.23
C ARG A 37 -3.02 -20.01 24.43
N LYS A 38 -1.78 -20.51 24.44
CA LYS A 38 -0.67 -19.93 23.67
C LYS A 38 -0.93 -19.98 22.17
N LYS A 39 -1.41 -21.12 21.64
CA LYS A 39 -1.76 -21.26 20.23
C LYS A 39 -2.85 -20.26 19.81
N SER A 40 -3.95 -20.21 20.56
CA SER A 40 -5.02 -19.24 20.31
C SER A 40 -4.53 -17.78 20.37
N THR A 41 -3.64 -17.47 21.30
CA THR A 41 -3.04 -16.12 21.41
C THR A 41 -2.18 -15.81 20.19
N MET A 42 -1.34 -16.75 19.74
CA MET A 42 -0.51 -16.58 18.55
C MET A 42 -1.35 -16.37 17.30
N GLU A 43 -2.40 -17.19 17.08
CA GLU A 43 -3.31 -17.03 15.95
C GLU A 43 -4.00 -15.66 15.96
N ALA A 44 -4.45 -15.18 17.13
CA ALA A 44 -5.04 -13.86 17.27
C ALA A 44 -4.05 -12.72 16.97
N LEU A 45 -2.79 -12.88 17.35
CA LEU A 45 -1.73 -11.93 17.04
C LEU A 45 -1.36 -11.96 15.56
N ASP A 46 -1.30 -13.15 14.95
CA ASP A 46 -1.02 -13.30 13.52
C ASP A 46 -2.08 -12.60 12.67
N VAL A 47 -3.37 -12.80 12.99
CA VAL A 47 -4.47 -12.09 12.33
C VAL A 47 -4.37 -10.57 12.54
N ARG A 48 -3.89 -10.12 13.71
CA ARG A 48 -3.81 -8.69 14.05
C ARG A 48 -2.63 -7.98 13.39
N TYR A 49 -1.47 -8.62 13.31
CA TYR A 49 -0.22 -8.00 12.84
C TYR A 49 0.11 -8.37 11.40
N TYR A 50 -0.34 -9.53 10.92
CA TYR A 50 -0.15 -10.01 9.57
C TYR A 50 -1.51 -10.31 8.92
N PRO A 51 -2.38 -9.30 8.73
CA PRO A 51 -3.62 -9.50 8.00
C PRO A 51 -3.28 -9.96 6.58
N VAL A 52 -3.58 -11.23 6.29
CA VAL A 52 -3.44 -11.78 4.95
C VAL A 52 -4.39 -11.00 4.06
N ALA A 53 -3.83 -10.12 3.23
CA ALA A 53 -4.64 -9.39 2.26
C ALA A 53 -5.32 -10.42 1.34
N PRO A 54 -6.61 -10.25 1.03
CA PRO A 54 -7.26 -11.12 0.06
C PRO A 54 -6.49 -11.04 -1.26
N PRO A 55 -6.34 -12.16 -1.99
CA PRO A 55 -5.66 -12.16 -3.27
C PRO A 55 -6.34 -11.13 -4.18
N HIS A 56 -5.56 -10.16 -4.66
CA HIS A 56 -6.10 -9.12 -5.53
C HIS A 56 -6.38 -9.74 -6.90
N ALA A 57 -7.62 -10.15 -7.12
CA ALA A 57 -8.07 -10.54 -8.45
C ALA A 57 -8.14 -9.28 -9.33
N ILE A 58 -7.42 -9.30 -10.44
CA ILE A 58 -7.55 -8.28 -11.49
C ILE A 58 -8.79 -8.66 -12.29
N SER A 59 -9.70 -7.71 -12.55
CA SER A 59 -10.87 -8.01 -13.37
C SER A 59 -10.44 -8.36 -14.80
N GLU A 60 -11.18 -9.26 -15.43
CA GLU A 60 -10.94 -9.65 -16.83
C GLU A 60 -10.90 -8.43 -17.76
N THR A 61 -11.75 -7.44 -17.49
CA THR A 61 -11.79 -6.18 -18.25
C THR A 61 -10.49 -5.38 -18.13
N THR A 62 -9.91 -5.26 -16.93
CA THR A 62 -8.64 -4.57 -16.72
C THR A 62 -7.48 -5.34 -17.34
N LEU A 63 -7.51 -6.68 -17.25
CA LEU A 63 -6.51 -7.53 -17.89
C LEU A 63 -6.55 -7.39 -19.42
N GLN A 64 -7.74 -7.45 -20.03
CA GLN A 64 -7.93 -7.28 -21.46
C GLN A 64 -7.47 -5.90 -21.94
N GLN A 65 -7.80 -4.82 -21.21
CA GLN A 65 -7.31 -3.48 -21.52
C GLN A 65 -5.78 -3.37 -21.46
N SER A 66 -5.15 -4.06 -20.51
CA SER A 66 -3.69 -4.10 -20.42
C SER A 66 -3.06 -4.84 -21.60
N ILE A 67 -3.61 -6.01 -21.96
CA ILE A 67 -3.16 -6.80 -23.11
C ILE A 67 -3.30 -5.97 -24.40
N GLN A 68 -4.45 -5.32 -24.58
CA GLN A 68 -4.74 -4.48 -25.75
C GLN A 68 -3.72 -3.35 -25.88
N ARG A 69 -3.43 -2.61 -24.81
CA ARG A 69 -2.40 -1.54 -24.84
C ARG A 69 -1.00 -2.08 -25.14
N GLN A 70 -0.64 -3.24 -24.59
CA GLN A 70 0.71 -3.76 -24.73
C GLN A 70 0.96 -4.39 -26.10
N VAL A 71 -0.06 -5.03 -26.67
CA VAL A 71 0.08 -5.76 -27.93
C VAL A 71 -0.37 -4.89 -29.10
N ASP A 72 -1.57 -4.32 -29.05
CA ASP A 72 -2.17 -3.64 -30.20
C ASP A 72 -1.52 -2.29 -30.45
N ASP A 73 -1.30 -1.46 -29.42
CA ASP A 73 -0.66 -0.15 -29.62
C ASP A 73 0.80 -0.31 -30.08
N GLU A 74 1.53 -1.29 -29.53
CA GLU A 74 2.92 -1.56 -29.92
C GLU A 74 2.99 -2.14 -31.35
N MET A 75 2.06 -3.03 -31.72
CA MET A 75 1.94 -3.54 -33.08
C MET A 75 1.57 -2.44 -34.06
N GLN A 76 0.65 -1.55 -33.71
CA GLN A 76 0.27 -0.41 -34.54
C GLN A 76 1.45 0.53 -34.75
N ARG A 77 2.22 0.86 -33.71
CA ARG A 77 3.46 1.65 -33.83
C ARG A 77 4.50 0.98 -34.72
N ARG A 78 4.62 -0.35 -34.66
CA ARG A 78 5.54 -1.10 -35.55
C ARG A 78 5.07 -1.09 -36.99
N GLN A 79 3.76 -1.21 -37.22
CA GLN A 79 3.18 -1.13 -38.56
C GLN A 79 3.37 0.26 -39.16
N GLN A 80 3.08 1.33 -38.41
CA GLN A 80 3.30 2.71 -38.84
C GLN A 80 4.77 2.96 -39.23
N ARG A 81 5.72 2.55 -38.37
CA ARG A 81 7.16 2.65 -38.70
C ARG A 81 7.55 1.88 -39.95
N ARG A 82 6.98 0.69 -40.19
CA ARG A 82 7.23 -0.08 -41.41
C ARG A 82 6.69 0.66 -42.64
N GLN A 83 5.47 1.18 -42.57
CA GLN A 83 4.87 1.96 -43.65
C GLN A 83 5.68 3.22 -43.97
N GLU A 84 6.20 3.92 -42.96
CA GLU A 84 7.08 5.08 -43.16
C GLU A 84 8.39 4.69 -43.86
N ILE A 85 9.02 3.59 -43.43
CA ILE A 85 10.24 3.08 -44.07
C ILE A 85 9.97 2.67 -45.51
N ASP A 86 8.90 1.91 -45.75
CA ASP A 86 8.53 1.44 -47.09
C ASP A 86 8.21 2.63 -48.01
N ALA A 87 7.53 3.66 -47.50
CA ALA A 87 7.29 4.90 -48.23
C ALA A 87 8.60 5.64 -48.56
N MET A 88 9.53 5.75 -47.60
CA MET A 88 10.84 6.35 -47.84
C MET A 88 11.66 5.57 -48.88
N VAL A 89 11.63 4.24 -48.83
CA VAL A 89 12.32 3.36 -49.79
C VAL A 89 11.67 3.48 -51.17
N ALA A 90 10.34 3.50 -51.26
CA ALA A 90 9.62 3.68 -52.51
C ALA A 90 9.97 5.02 -53.18
N VAL A 91 9.95 6.13 -52.41
CA VAL A 91 10.37 7.46 -52.89
C VAL A 91 11.82 7.46 -53.35
N SER A 92 12.72 6.78 -52.61
CA SER A 92 14.12 6.62 -53.02
C SER A 92 14.29 5.79 -54.30
N SER A 93 13.43 4.78 -54.52
CA SER A 93 13.47 3.88 -55.69
C SER A 93 12.92 4.52 -56.96
N LEU A 94 11.96 5.45 -56.83
CA LEU A 94 11.35 6.21 -57.93
C LEU A 94 12.28 7.28 -58.53
N GLY A 95 13.54 7.35 -58.08
CA GLY A 95 14.56 8.16 -58.72
C GLY A 95 14.44 9.67 -58.49
N TYR A 96 13.63 10.11 -57.51
CA TYR A 96 13.67 11.50 -57.02
C TYR A 96 14.98 11.71 -56.26
N LYS A 97 16.04 12.05 -57.02
CA LYS A 97 17.37 12.43 -56.54
C LYS A 97 17.38 13.83 -55.90
N ASP A 98 16.43 14.16 -55.04
CA ASP A 98 16.62 15.27 -54.10
C ASP A 98 17.44 14.76 -52.91
N SER A 99 18.69 14.42 -53.25
CA SER A 99 19.73 13.86 -52.40
C SER A 99 20.32 14.89 -51.41
N LYS A 100 19.46 15.60 -50.69
CA LYS A 100 19.85 16.41 -49.53
C LYS A 100 19.30 15.87 -48.21
N ALA A 101 18.21 15.10 -48.23
CA ALA A 101 17.60 14.57 -47.00
C ALA A 101 18.18 13.23 -46.55
N LEU A 102 18.45 12.30 -47.47
CA LEU A 102 18.95 10.95 -47.12
C LEU A 102 20.46 10.89 -46.79
N THR A 103 21.23 11.91 -47.16
CA THR A 103 22.64 12.08 -46.75
C THR A 103 22.77 12.82 -45.42
N ALA A 104 21.69 13.39 -44.87
CA ALA A 104 21.71 14.09 -43.59
C ALA A 104 21.96 13.14 -42.39
N SER A 105 21.64 11.85 -42.51
CA SER A 105 21.89 10.85 -41.46
C SER A 105 23.34 10.35 -41.41
N LYS A 106 24.17 10.71 -42.40
CA LYS A 106 25.61 10.44 -42.43
C LYS A 106 26.45 11.71 -42.39
N LYS A 107 25.91 12.83 -41.89
CA LYS A 107 26.74 13.98 -41.53
C LYS A 107 27.52 13.61 -40.29
N THR A 108 28.81 13.32 -40.45
CA THR A 108 29.77 13.39 -39.35
C THR A 108 29.65 14.78 -38.77
N LEU A 109 29.01 14.90 -37.60
CA LEU A 109 28.92 16.15 -36.86
C LEU A 109 30.33 16.72 -36.73
N THR A 110 30.50 17.98 -37.12
CA THR A 110 31.77 18.65 -36.91
C THR A 110 32.01 18.78 -35.40
N SER A 111 33.27 18.84 -34.97
CA SER A 111 33.58 18.96 -33.53
C SER A 111 32.89 20.17 -32.87
N GLU A 112 32.63 21.23 -33.64
CA GLU A 112 31.91 22.42 -33.20
C GLU A 112 30.42 22.14 -32.99
N GLU A 113 29.78 21.42 -33.92
CA GLU A 113 28.39 20.99 -33.80
C GLU A 113 28.18 20.04 -32.61
N VAL A 114 29.13 19.14 -32.36
CA VAL A 114 29.13 18.29 -31.16
C VAL A 114 29.23 19.14 -29.90
N GLY A 115 30.11 20.16 -29.88
CA GLY A 115 30.24 21.08 -28.76
C GLY A 115 28.93 21.83 -28.45
N LEU A 116 28.27 22.36 -29.48
CA LEU A 116 26.98 23.06 -29.34
C LEU A 116 25.87 22.11 -28.87
N TYR A 117 25.84 20.88 -29.38
CA TYR A 117 24.87 19.88 -28.94
C TYR A 117 25.06 19.51 -27.47
N VAL A 118 26.30 19.25 -27.05
CA VAL A 118 26.62 18.93 -25.65
C VAL A 118 26.27 20.10 -24.74
N GLN A 119 26.59 21.32 -25.14
CA GLN A 119 26.22 22.52 -24.38
C GLN A 119 24.70 22.62 -24.24
N ARG A 120 23.94 22.41 -25.32
CA ARG A 120 22.47 22.48 -25.30
C ARG A 120 21.86 21.44 -24.36
N VAL A 121 22.27 20.18 -24.50
CA VAL A 121 21.78 19.08 -23.64
C VAL A 121 22.13 19.34 -22.19
N TYR A 122 23.34 19.84 -21.90
CA TYR A 122 23.75 20.18 -20.55
C TYR A 122 22.90 21.30 -19.95
N THR A 123 22.61 22.36 -20.73
CA THR A 123 21.73 23.45 -20.27
C THR A 123 20.30 22.98 -20.04
N GLU A 124 19.74 22.18 -20.94
CA GLU A 124 18.39 21.62 -20.82
C GLU A 124 18.27 20.74 -19.56
N GLU A 125 19.25 19.87 -19.30
CA GLU A 125 19.27 19.02 -18.10
C GLU A 125 19.45 19.82 -16.80
N LEU A 126 20.24 20.89 -16.82
CA LEU A 126 20.36 21.79 -15.67
C LEU A 126 19.03 22.50 -15.36
N GLU A 127 18.33 22.98 -16.38
CA GLU A 127 17.01 23.60 -16.22
C GLU A 127 15.98 22.60 -15.69
N ARG A 128 15.96 21.38 -16.25
CA ARG A 128 15.10 20.29 -15.78
C ARG A 128 15.36 19.95 -14.31
N ARG A 129 16.63 19.84 -13.91
CA ARG A 129 17.02 19.56 -12.52
C ARG A 129 16.61 20.70 -11.58
N ARG A 130 16.79 21.96 -11.99
CA ARG A 130 16.33 23.14 -11.22
C ARG A 130 14.82 23.11 -11.04
N ALA A 131 14.06 22.88 -12.10
CA ALA A 131 12.60 22.77 -12.04
C ALA A 131 12.15 21.61 -11.13
N SER A 132 12.82 20.46 -11.21
CA SER A 132 12.55 19.33 -10.32
C SER A 132 12.82 19.66 -8.86
N LYS A 133 13.92 20.38 -8.57
CA LYS A 133 14.27 20.80 -7.20
C LYS A 133 13.20 21.72 -6.62
N VAL A 134 12.75 22.73 -7.37
CA VAL A 134 11.68 23.65 -6.96
C VAL A 134 10.38 22.88 -6.68
N LYS A 135 10.02 21.91 -7.53
CA LYS A 135 8.85 21.06 -7.30
C LYS A 135 8.98 20.22 -6.03
N SER A 136 10.14 19.59 -5.79
CA SER A 136 10.37 18.81 -4.58
C SER A 136 10.36 19.67 -3.32
N GLU A 137 10.92 20.89 -3.40
CA GLU A 137 10.92 21.84 -2.30
C GLU A 137 9.50 22.33 -1.99
N ARG A 138 8.67 22.55 -3.01
CA ARG A 138 7.25 22.86 -2.80
C ARG A 138 6.48 21.70 -2.14
N LEU A 139 6.75 20.46 -2.54
CA LEU A 139 6.01 19.29 -2.05
C LEU A 139 6.46 18.82 -0.66
N TYR A 140 7.76 18.88 -0.39
CA TYR A 140 8.39 18.26 0.79
C TYR A 140 9.15 19.25 1.66
N GLY A 141 9.33 20.49 1.20
CA GLY A 141 9.86 21.56 2.03
C GLY A 141 8.89 21.86 3.17
N PHE A 142 9.46 22.10 4.35
CA PHE A 142 8.68 22.56 5.49
C PHE A 142 8.33 24.03 5.29
N HIS A 143 7.09 24.31 4.86
CA HIS A 143 6.58 25.67 4.67
C HIS A 143 5.77 26.08 5.91
N PRO A 144 6.36 26.79 6.89
CA PRO A 144 5.64 27.17 8.11
C PRO A 144 4.45 28.09 7.83
N GLU A 145 4.45 28.78 6.70
CA GLU A 145 3.33 29.63 6.25
C GLU A 145 2.11 28.84 5.76
N ASP A 146 2.32 27.62 5.25
CA ASP A 146 1.23 26.69 4.88
C ASP A 146 0.66 25.99 6.12
N ILE A 147 1.41 25.97 7.22
CA ILE A 147 0.90 25.67 8.56
C ILE A 147 0.21 26.92 9.13
N LYS A 148 -0.62 27.57 8.32
CA LYS A 148 -1.82 28.17 8.89
C LYS A 148 -2.60 27.00 9.43
N ALA A 149 -2.41 26.71 10.71
CA ALA A 149 -3.26 25.82 11.47
C ALA A 149 -4.68 26.33 11.26
N ALA A 150 -5.34 25.79 10.23
CA ALA A 150 -6.76 25.92 10.03
C ALA A 150 -7.33 25.21 11.24
N LYS A 151 -7.48 25.98 12.33
CA LYS A 151 -8.14 25.55 13.55
C LYS A 151 -9.45 25.00 13.03
N MET A 152 -9.58 23.68 13.07
CA MET A 152 -10.77 23.01 12.59
C MET A 152 -11.96 23.75 13.23
N SER A 153 -12.97 24.08 12.43
CA SER A 153 -14.14 24.75 12.99
C SER A 153 -14.63 23.92 14.18
N LYS A 154 -15.17 24.60 15.20
CA LYS A 154 -15.62 23.92 16.42
C LYS A 154 -16.56 22.75 16.08
N ASP A 155 -17.36 22.90 15.03
CA ASP A 155 -18.26 21.88 14.50
C ASP A 155 -17.51 20.70 13.88
N ALA A 156 -16.46 20.93 13.09
CA ALA A 156 -15.63 19.87 12.50
C ALA A 156 -14.86 19.10 13.58
N LEU A 157 -14.37 19.79 14.61
CA LEU A 157 -13.73 19.17 15.76
C LEU A 157 -14.73 18.31 16.55
N GLN A 158 -15.92 18.84 16.81
CA GLN A 158 -16.99 18.10 17.49
C GLN A 158 -17.44 16.88 16.68
N ALA A 159 -17.53 16.98 15.36
CA ALA A 159 -17.85 15.86 14.48
C ALA A 159 -16.78 14.76 14.53
N SER A 160 -15.50 15.14 14.58
CA SER A 160 -14.38 14.21 14.74
C SER A 160 -14.42 13.50 16.09
N ILE A 161 -14.63 14.26 17.18
CA ILE A 161 -14.79 13.71 18.53
C ILE A 161 -15.97 12.73 18.58
N ASN A 162 -17.12 13.11 18.01
CA ASN A 162 -18.30 12.25 17.93
C ASN A 162 -18.07 10.98 17.10
N ARG A 163 -17.19 11.03 16.09
CA ARG A 163 -16.80 9.85 15.30
C ARG A 163 -15.88 8.93 16.10
N MET A 164 -14.97 9.49 16.90
CA MET A 164 -14.03 8.73 17.71
C MET A 164 -14.63 8.20 19.02
N SER A 165 -15.64 8.89 19.57
CA SER A 165 -16.31 8.51 20.82
C SER A 165 -17.32 7.37 20.63
N LYS A 166 -17.78 7.14 19.39
CA LYS A 166 -18.62 5.97 19.09
C LYS A 166 -17.78 4.69 19.20
N PRO A 167 -18.15 3.74 20.08
CA PRO A 167 -17.46 2.47 20.16
C PRO A 167 -17.53 1.77 18.80
N LYS A 168 -16.38 1.34 18.27
CA LYS A 168 -16.31 0.62 16.98
C LYS A 168 -17.02 -0.73 17.02
N LYS A 169 -17.29 -1.25 18.23
CA LYS A 169 -18.05 -2.47 18.47
C LYS A 169 -19.48 -2.07 18.82
N THR A 170 -20.43 -2.40 17.95
CA THR A 170 -21.85 -2.36 18.27
C THR A 170 -22.18 -3.66 18.99
N GLU A 171 -22.68 -3.56 20.22
CA GLU A 171 -23.25 -4.71 20.92
C GLU A 171 -24.58 -5.05 20.24
N PHE A 172 -24.64 -6.20 19.57
CA PHE A 172 -25.88 -6.67 18.94
C PHE A 172 -26.70 -7.44 19.97
N THR A 173 -27.99 -7.15 20.02
CA THR A 173 -28.93 -7.95 20.81
C THR A 173 -29.17 -9.31 20.14
N VAL A 174 -29.50 -10.33 20.94
CA VAL A 174 -29.78 -11.69 20.43
C VAL A 174 -30.89 -11.67 19.36
N ALA A 175 -31.87 -10.78 19.51
CA ALA A 175 -32.95 -10.61 18.53
C ALA A 175 -32.45 -10.07 17.16
N GLU A 176 -31.49 -9.14 17.16
CA GLU A 176 -30.88 -8.63 15.93
C GLU A 176 -30.00 -9.69 15.27
N ILE A 177 -29.27 -10.47 16.06
CA ILE A 177 -28.47 -11.61 15.59
C ILE A 177 -29.41 -12.63 14.92
N ASN A 178 -30.50 -13.01 15.57
CA ASN A 178 -31.47 -13.96 15.02
C ASN A 178 -32.10 -13.44 13.72
N LYS A 179 -32.38 -12.13 13.62
CA LYS A 179 -32.88 -11.51 12.39
C LYS A 179 -31.89 -11.58 11.23
N VAL A 180 -30.59 -11.45 11.49
CA VAL A 180 -29.55 -11.60 10.44
C VAL A 180 -29.42 -13.05 9.99
N TYR A 181 -29.58 -14.01 10.92
CA TYR A 181 -29.41 -15.44 10.63
C TYR A 181 -30.70 -16.18 10.25
N GLY A 182 -31.86 -15.51 10.27
CA GLY A 182 -33.15 -16.12 9.92
C GLY A 182 -33.58 -17.23 10.90
N LEU A 183 -33.15 -17.13 12.16
CA LEU A 183 -33.46 -18.06 13.25
C LEU A 183 -34.66 -17.59 14.07
#